data_AF-A0A8S3UL71-F1
#
_entry.id   AF-A0A8S3UL71-F1
#
_cell.length_a   1.000
_cell.length_b   1.000
_cell.length_c   1.000
_cell.angle_alpha   90.00
_cell.angle_beta   90.00
_cell.angle_gamma   90.00
#
_symmetry.space_group_name_H-M   'P 1'
#
loop_
_entity.id
_entity.type
_entity.pdbx_description
1 polymer ?
#
loop_
_entity_poly.entity_id
_entity_poly.type
_entity_poly.pdbx_seq_one_letter_code
_entity_poly.pdbx_strand_id
1 'polypeptide(L)'
;MSTININTATKEELMGIRDIGEARANLIIKARKIKGTLTLEDLKMIEGVPNTIWDPLIRNGTVEVSPEEETPEKQPTAQGDTSALIEQYKTKLLIAEQDKVHSKREYTKELEDLKVTFEKQLWRKSAEIEECLAELQQTKDNFQREVEKDQLKGKKSKRVEF
;
A
#
# COMPACT_ATOMS: atom_id res chain seq x y z
N MET A 1 27.96 33.96 -18.50
CA MET A 1 27.30 32.85 -17.78
C MET A 1 25.85 32.91 -18.18
N SER A 2 25.29 31.82 -18.70
CA SER A 2 23.86 31.77 -19.04
C SER A 2 23.08 31.44 -17.78
N THR A 3 22.16 32.30 -17.39
CA THR A 3 21.21 32.03 -16.31
C THR A 3 20.19 31.00 -16.78
N ILE A 4 19.83 30.05 -15.92
CA ILE A 4 18.80 29.07 -16.22
C ILE A 4 17.50 29.55 -15.56
N ASN A 5 16.49 29.82 -16.38
CA ASN A 5 15.17 30.21 -15.88
C ASN A 5 14.36 28.96 -15.51
N ILE A 6 14.02 28.80 -14.24
CA ILE A 6 13.37 27.57 -13.72
C ILE A 6 12.00 27.30 -14.37
N ASN A 7 11.29 28.36 -14.80
CA ASN A 7 9.96 28.23 -15.38
C ASN A 7 10.01 27.73 -16.83
N THR A 8 11.03 28.15 -17.59
CA THR A 8 11.16 27.83 -19.02
C THR A 8 12.23 26.78 -19.32
N ALA A 9 13.07 26.43 -18.34
CA ALA A 9 14.16 25.47 -18.53
C ALA A 9 13.67 24.09 -18.98
N THR A 10 14.50 23.47 -19.81
CA THR A 10 14.39 22.06 -20.20
C THR A 10 14.91 21.14 -19.08
N LYS A 11 14.58 19.85 -19.17
CA LYS A 11 15.00 18.87 -18.17
C LYS A 11 16.52 18.80 -18.08
N GLU A 12 17.16 18.84 -19.24
CA GLU A 12 18.61 18.76 -19.43
C GLU A 12 19.31 19.98 -18.83
N GLU A 13 18.75 21.18 -19.03
CA GLU A 13 19.26 22.41 -18.42
C GLU A 13 19.13 22.38 -16.89
N LEU A 14 17.99 21.94 -16.36
CA LEU A 14 17.80 21.77 -14.91
C LEU A 14 18.79 20.76 -14.32
N MET A 15 19.08 19.67 -15.04
CA MET A 15 20.07 18.67 -14.62
C MET A 15 21.51 19.19 -14.65
N GLY A 16 21.79 20.26 -15.41
CA GLY A 16 23.09 20.92 -15.44
C GLY A 16 23.38 21.77 -14.19
N ILE A 17 22.38 22.00 -13.35
CA ILE A 17 22.52 22.80 -12.13
C ILE A 17 23.17 21.95 -11.03
N ARG A 18 24.17 22.51 -10.35
CA ARG A 18 24.82 21.85 -9.22
C ARG A 18 23.79 21.47 -8.15
N ASP A 19 23.82 20.22 -7.72
CA ASP A 19 22.86 19.63 -6.77
C ASP A 19 21.43 19.43 -7.31
N ILE A 20 21.17 19.60 -8.61
CA ILE A 20 19.89 19.23 -9.24
C ILE A 20 20.14 18.08 -10.22
N GLY A 21 19.83 16.86 -9.79
CA GLY A 21 19.85 15.69 -10.65
C GLY A 21 18.51 15.42 -11.34
N GLU A 22 18.43 14.33 -12.11
CA GLU A 22 17.23 13.93 -12.86
C GLU A 22 15.95 13.88 -12.00
N ALA A 23 16.03 13.31 -10.81
CA ALA A 23 14.89 13.19 -9.90
C ALA A 23 14.34 14.58 -9.50
N ARG A 24 15.23 15.54 -9.22
CA ARG A 24 14.87 16.91 -8.81
C ARG A 24 14.37 17.73 -9.99
N ALA A 25 15.00 17.60 -11.16
CA ALA A 25 14.54 18.23 -12.40
C ALA A 25 13.10 17.82 -12.76
N ASN A 26 12.78 16.52 -12.63
CA ASN A 26 11.43 16.02 -12.87
C ASN A 26 10.40 16.60 -11.88
N LEU A 27 10.77 16.84 -10.62
CA LEU A 27 9.88 17.43 -9.63
C LEU A 27 9.57 18.89 -9.94
N ILE A 28 10.57 19.67 -10.35
CA ILE A 28 10.40 21.06 -10.80
C ILE A 28 9.47 21.11 -12.02
N ILE A 29 9.66 20.21 -12.99
CA ILE A 29 8.78 20.09 -14.17
C ILE A 29 7.33 19.72 -13.78
N LYS A 30 7.14 18.88 -12.76
CA LYS A 30 5.80 18.56 -12.25
C LYS A 30 5.17 19.76 -11.54
N ALA A 31 5.95 20.47 -10.73
CA ALA A 31 5.47 21.65 -10.02
C ALA A 31 5.00 22.74 -10.99
N ARG A 32 5.73 23.02 -12.08
CA ARG A 32 5.27 23.96 -13.12
C ARG A 32 4.01 23.48 -13.85
N LYS A 33 3.78 22.18 -14.00
CA LYS A 33 2.53 21.66 -14.60
C LYS A 33 1.31 21.90 -13.71
N ILE A 34 1.52 21.94 -12.39
CA ILE A 34 0.43 22.12 -11.42
C ILE A 34 0.15 23.61 -11.19
N LYS A 35 1.19 24.42 -10.95
CA LYS A 35 1.05 25.85 -10.63
C LYS A 35 1.20 26.78 -11.85
N GLY A 36 1.88 26.34 -12.90
CA GLY A 36 2.27 27.16 -14.05
C GLY A 36 3.64 27.78 -13.82
N THR A 37 3.68 28.91 -13.11
CA THR A 37 4.90 29.62 -12.71
C THR A 37 5.27 29.27 -11.28
N LEU A 38 6.57 29.03 -11.06
CA LEU A 38 7.14 28.70 -9.76
C LEU A 38 7.90 29.90 -9.21
N THR A 39 7.62 30.23 -7.96
CA THR A 39 8.38 31.21 -7.18
C THR A 39 9.42 30.50 -6.31
N LEU A 40 10.30 31.29 -5.70
CA LEU A 40 11.32 30.76 -4.79
C LEU A 40 10.69 29.97 -3.63
N GLU A 41 9.55 30.43 -3.10
CA GLU A 41 8.82 29.77 -2.03
C GLU A 41 8.28 28.41 -2.47
N ASP A 42 7.72 28.32 -3.68
CA ASP A 42 7.23 27.05 -4.22
C ASP A 42 8.36 26.05 -4.38
N LEU A 43 9.51 26.50 -4.88
CA LEU A 43 10.69 25.67 -5.05
C LEU A 43 11.23 25.14 -3.71
N LYS A 44 11.04 25.87 -2.62
CA LYS A 44 11.35 25.42 -1.25
C LYS A 44 10.32 24.43 -0.70
N MET A 45 9.10 24.40 -1.25
CA MET A 45 8.01 23.50 -0.85
C MET A 45 7.98 22.19 -1.65
N ILE A 46 8.76 22.07 -2.74
CA ILE A 46 8.86 20.83 -3.51
C ILE A 46 9.53 19.73 -2.68
N GLU A 47 8.76 18.70 -2.33
CA GLU A 47 9.26 17.52 -1.63
C GLU A 47 10.37 16.84 -2.43
N GLY A 48 11.55 16.66 -1.81
CA GLY A 48 12.73 16.05 -2.44
C GLY A 48 13.77 17.04 -2.98
N VAL A 49 13.48 18.34 -2.96
CA VAL A 49 14.45 19.40 -3.25
C VAL A 49 14.77 20.17 -1.95
N PRO A 50 16.01 20.10 -1.44
CA PRO A 50 16.38 20.83 -0.22
C PRO A 50 16.36 22.35 -0.47
N ASN A 51 15.68 23.10 0.40
CA ASN A 51 15.57 24.55 0.31
C ASN A 51 16.92 25.29 0.35
N THR A 52 17.95 24.67 0.93
CA THR A 52 19.30 25.21 1.11
C THR A 52 20.08 25.36 -0.18
N ILE A 53 19.66 24.72 -1.28
CA ILE A 53 20.38 24.80 -2.56
C ILE A 53 19.96 26.03 -3.37
N TRP A 54 18.76 26.56 -3.18
CA TRP A 54 18.24 27.65 -4.00
C TRP A 54 18.94 28.98 -3.73
N ASP A 55 19.11 29.35 -2.46
CA ASP A 55 19.78 30.60 -2.07
C ASP A 55 21.20 30.74 -2.66
N PRO A 56 22.10 29.73 -2.58
CA PRO A 56 23.42 29.83 -3.21
C PRO A 56 23.34 29.85 -4.74
N LEU A 57 22.40 29.14 -5.37
CA LEU A 57 22.22 29.07 -6.82
C LEU A 57 21.71 30.38 -7.46
N ILE A 58 20.95 31.16 -6.69
CA ILE A 58 20.51 32.50 -7.09
C ILE A 58 21.63 33.49 -6.83
N ARG A 59 22.31 33.39 -5.67
CA ARG A 59 23.42 34.28 -5.30
C ARG A 59 24.60 34.22 -6.28
N ASN A 60 24.88 33.05 -6.83
CA ASN A 60 25.94 32.85 -7.82
C ASN A 60 25.44 33.02 -9.28
N GLY A 61 24.20 33.46 -9.49
CA GLY A 61 23.65 33.77 -10.81
C GLY A 61 23.53 32.56 -11.73
N THR A 62 23.43 31.34 -11.18
CA THR A 62 23.21 30.12 -11.98
C THR A 62 21.73 29.98 -12.35
N VAL A 63 20.86 30.37 -11.42
CA VAL A 63 19.42 30.23 -11.54
C VAL A 63 18.76 31.60 -11.48
N GLU A 64 17.85 31.84 -12.41
CA GLU A 64 17.00 33.01 -12.44
C GLU A 64 15.56 32.60 -12.16
N VAL A 65 14.98 33.22 -11.14
CA VAL A 65 13.55 33.12 -10.83
C VAL A 65 13.00 34.51 -11.10
N SER A 66 12.25 34.66 -12.19
CA SER A 66 11.64 35.94 -12.53
C SER A 66 10.72 36.39 -11.39
N PRO A 67 10.92 37.59 -10.84
CA PRO A 67 9.95 38.24 -9.97
C PRO A 67 8.85 38.87 -10.84
N GLU A 68 7.70 39.12 -10.20
CA GLU A 68 6.50 39.83 -10.69
C GLU A 68 5.49 38.94 -11.45
N GLU A 69 4.20 38.91 -11.10
CA GLU A 69 3.37 39.82 -10.32
C GLU A 69 2.67 39.12 -9.15
N GLU A 70 2.35 39.87 -8.10
CA GLU A 70 1.21 39.55 -7.23
C GLU A 70 -0.05 39.48 -8.10
N THR A 71 -0.37 38.30 -8.62
CA THR A 71 -1.75 37.96 -8.94
C THR A 71 -2.27 37.12 -7.77
N PRO A 72 -3.13 37.69 -6.92
CA PRO A 72 -3.79 36.92 -5.89
C PRO A 72 -4.82 36.04 -6.59
N GLU A 73 -4.57 34.73 -6.69
CA GLU A 73 -5.59 33.68 -6.56
C GLU A 73 -5.03 32.29 -6.92
N LYS A 74 -4.60 31.56 -5.88
CA LYS A 74 -5.28 30.31 -5.48
C LYS A 74 -4.75 29.83 -4.12
N GLN A 75 -4.89 30.69 -3.12
CA GLN A 75 -5.46 30.23 -1.86
C GLN A 75 -6.93 30.64 -1.87
N PRO A 76 -7.88 29.75 -1.54
CA PRO A 76 -9.30 30.05 -1.63
C PRO A 76 -9.70 30.95 -0.46
N THR A 77 -9.96 32.24 -0.72
CA THR A 77 -10.71 33.09 0.21
C THR A 77 -11.98 33.57 -0.47
N ALA A 78 -13.08 33.31 0.21
CA ALA A 78 -14.41 33.27 -0.34
C ALA A 78 -15.39 33.99 0.57
N GLN A 79 -15.79 35.20 0.20
CA GLN A 79 -17.00 35.85 0.71
C GLN A 79 -17.60 36.58 -0.51
N GLY A 80 -18.68 36.14 -1.19
CA GLY A 80 -19.82 35.36 -0.70
C GLY A 80 -20.57 34.46 -1.70
N ASP A 81 -20.03 34.08 -2.87
CA ASP A 81 -20.58 32.99 -3.72
C ASP A 81 -19.63 31.79 -3.88
N THR A 82 -18.43 31.94 -3.32
CA THR A 82 -17.34 30.97 -3.37
C THR A 82 -17.46 29.91 -2.27
N SER A 83 -18.32 30.13 -1.26
CA SER A 83 -18.67 29.16 -0.23
C SER A 83 -19.25 27.87 -0.83
N ALA A 84 -20.24 27.98 -1.74
CA ALA A 84 -20.90 26.84 -2.35
C ALA A 84 -19.98 26.04 -3.28
N LEU A 85 -19.09 26.72 -4.01
CA LEU A 85 -18.13 26.07 -4.90
C LEU A 85 -17.03 25.36 -4.09
N ILE A 86 -16.54 25.98 -3.03
CA ILE A 86 -15.57 25.36 -2.10
C ILE A 86 -16.21 24.18 -1.37
N GLU A 87 -17.45 24.30 -0.91
CA GLU A 87 -18.26 23.20 -0.36
C GLU A 87 -18.43 22.07 -1.38
N GLN A 88 -18.73 22.39 -2.64
CA GLN A 88 -18.85 21.41 -3.71
C GLN A 88 -17.53 20.68 -3.99
N TYR A 89 -16.40 21.40 -4.06
CA TYR A 89 -15.08 20.79 -4.26
C TYR A 89 -14.64 19.98 -3.04
N LYS A 90 -14.86 20.47 -1.82
CA LYS A 90 -14.65 19.72 -0.58
C LYS A 90 -15.48 18.44 -0.56
N THR A 91 -16.76 18.52 -0.95
CA THR A 91 -17.68 17.38 -1.02
C THR A 91 -17.22 16.37 -2.07
N LYS A 92 -16.81 16.80 -3.27
CA LYS A 92 -16.25 15.92 -4.31
C LYS A 92 -14.96 15.22 -3.86
N LEU A 93 -14.07 15.95 -3.16
CA LEU A 93 -12.85 15.38 -2.58
C LEU A 93 -13.18 14.36 -1.49
N LEU A 94 -14.14 14.66 -0.62
CA LEU A 94 -14.58 13.78 0.46
C LEU A 94 -15.23 12.50 -0.06
N ILE A 95 -16.06 12.59 -1.10
CA ILE A 95 -16.68 11.43 -1.76
C ILE A 95 -15.60 10.57 -2.40
N ALA A 96 -14.65 11.15 -3.15
CA ALA A 96 -13.55 10.40 -3.74
C ALA A 96 -12.63 9.74 -2.68
N GLU A 97 -12.46 10.37 -1.52
CA GLU A 97 -11.77 9.79 -0.37
C GLU A 97 -12.58 8.63 0.24
N GLN A 98 -13.90 8.81 0.42
CA GLN A 98 -14.81 7.78 0.91
C GLN A 98 -14.89 6.58 -0.04
N ASP A 99 -14.91 6.77 -1.35
CA ASP A 99 -14.93 5.68 -2.33
C ASP A 99 -13.66 4.81 -2.24
N LYS A 100 -12.49 5.44 -2.06
CA LYS A 100 -11.22 4.73 -1.83
C LYS A 100 -11.26 3.94 -0.52
N VAL A 101 -11.79 4.55 0.55
CA VAL A 101 -11.94 3.89 1.85
C VAL A 101 -12.97 2.77 1.79
N HIS A 102 -14.08 2.94 1.08
CA HIS A 102 -15.14 1.95 0.88
C HIS A 102 -14.60 0.76 0.09
N SER A 103 -13.92 1.01 -1.02
CA SER A 103 -13.27 -0.02 -1.82
C SER A 103 -12.26 -0.80 -0.97
N LYS A 104 -11.36 -0.13 -0.25
CA LYS A 104 -10.42 -0.78 0.67
C LYS A 104 -11.15 -1.62 1.74
N ARG A 105 -12.26 -1.11 2.29
CA ARG A 105 -13.06 -1.78 3.31
C ARG A 105 -13.75 -3.02 2.77
N GLU A 106 -14.28 -2.98 1.55
CA GLU A 106 -14.88 -4.13 0.88
C GLU A 106 -13.85 -5.23 0.67
N TYR A 107 -12.68 -4.91 0.11
CA TYR A 107 -11.58 -5.87 -0.04
C TYR A 107 -11.18 -6.50 1.31
N THR A 108 -11.13 -5.72 2.39
CA THR A 108 -10.80 -6.30 3.71
C THR A 108 -11.89 -7.24 4.24
N LYS A 109 -13.17 -6.96 3.96
CA LYS A 109 -14.27 -7.85 4.36
C LYS A 109 -14.25 -9.14 3.57
N GLU A 110 -14.04 -9.06 2.25
CA GLU A 110 -13.93 -10.25 1.39
C GLU A 110 -12.77 -11.16 1.84
N LEU A 111 -11.63 -10.57 2.20
CA LEU A 111 -10.50 -11.33 2.75
C LEU A 111 -10.83 -12.01 4.09
N GLU A 112 -11.54 -11.32 4.98
CA GLU A 112 -11.93 -11.88 6.26
C GLU A 112 -12.97 -13.00 6.09
N ASP A 113 -13.98 -12.81 5.25
CA ASP A 113 -14.98 -13.84 4.92
C ASP A 113 -14.32 -15.06 4.28
N LEU A 114 -13.37 -14.84 3.37
CA LEU A 114 -12.57 -15.91 2.78
C LEU A 114 -11.76 -16.66 3.84
N LYS A 115 -11.13 -15.94 4.77
CA LYS A 115 -10.39 -16.56 5.88
C LYS A 115 -11.30 -17.40 6.78
N VAL A 116 -12.47 -16.88 7.15
CA VAL A 116 -13.46 -17.61 7.96
C VAL A 116 -13.94 -18.87 7.24
N THR A 117 -14.19 -18.79 5.93
CA THR A 117 -14.58 -19.98 5.14
C THR A 117 -13.48 -21.02 5.07
N PHE A 118 -12.22 -20.62 4.89
CA PHE A 118 -11.07 -21.53 4.94
C PHE A 118 -10.89 -22.17 6.32
N GLU A 119 -10.97 -21.40 7.41
CA GLU A 119 -10.89 -21.92 8.77
C GLU A 119 -11.99 -22.94 9.04
N LYS A 120 -13.21 -22.69 8.58
CA LYS A 120 -14.32 -23.65 8.67
C LYS A 120 -14.05 -24.94 7.88
N GLN A 121 -13.46 -24.83 6.69
CA GLN A 121 -13.06 -26.00 5.90
C GLN A 121 -11.94 -26.79 6.60
N LEU A 122 -10.94 -26.11 7.15
CA LEU A 122 -9.86 -26.72 7.92
C LEU A 122 -10.40 -27.46 9.13
N TRP A 123 -11.33 -26.85 9.88
CA TRP A 123 -11.94 -27.48 11.04
C TRP A 123 -12.72 -28.75 10.65
N ARG A 124 -13.49 -28.70 9.56
CA ARG A 124 -14.20 -29.89 9.04
C ARG A 124 -13.22 -31.01 8.65
N LYS A 125 -12.16 -30.68 7.93
CA LYS A 125 -11.13 -31.66 7.54
C LYS A 125 -10.40 -32.22 8.75
N SER A 126 -10.13 -31.40 9.76
CA SER A 126 -9.55 -31.85 11.02
C SER A 126 -10.47 -32.83 11.75
N ALA A 127 -11.77 -32.56 11.80
CA ALA A 127 -12.74 -33.47 12.41
C ALA A 127 -12.85 -34.81 11.66
N GLU A 128 -12.87 -34.79 10.32
CA GLU A 128 -12.85 -36.00 9.50
C GLU A 128 -11.58 -36.85 9.75
N ILE A 129 -10.43 -36.20 9.95
CA ILE A 129 -9.17 -36.89 10.27
C ILE A 129 -9.25 -37.55 11.65
N GLU A 130 -9.78 -36.85 12.66
CA GLU A 130 -9.95 -37.41 14.01
C GLU A 130 -10.88 -38.64 14.00
N GLU A 131 -11.96 -38.59 13.24
CA GLU A 131 -12.87 -39.73 13.05
C GLU A 131 -12.15 -40.92 12.38
N CYS A 132 -11.43 -40.67 11.28
CA CYS A 132 -10.61 -41.70 10.63
C CYS A 132 -9.56 -42.32 11.57
N LEU A 133 -8.91 -41.49 12.41
CA LEU A 133 -7.93 -41.98 13.39
C LEU A 133 -8.59 -42.87 14.45
N ALA A 134 -9.80 -42.51 14.90
CA ALA A 134 -10.56 -43.31 15.86
C ALA A 134 -10.99 -44.66 15.27
N GLU A 135 -11.48 -44.68 14.03
CA GLU A 135 -11.81 -45.93 13.32
C GLU A 135 -10.58 -46.84 13.19
N LEU A 136 -9.45 -46.27 12.78
CA LEU A 136 -8.21 -47.01 12.59
C LEU A 136 -7.69 -47.60 13.91
N GLN A 137 -7.81 -46.85 15.00
CA GLN A 137 -7.51 -47.34 16.35
C GLN A 137 -8.45 -48.48 16.76
N GLN A 138 -9.75 -48.37 16.47
CA GLN A 138 -10.72 -49.42 16.76
C GLN A 138 -10.44 -50.70 15.95
N THR A 139 -10.12 -50.58 14.66
CA THR A 139 -9.73 -51.70 13.81
C THR A 139 -8.46 -52.38 14.33
N LYS A 140 -7.47 -51.60 14.76
CA LYS A 140 -6.23 -52.11 15.36
C LYS A 140 -6.51 -52.91 16.63
N ASP A 141 -7.35 -52.40 17.53
CA ASP A 141 -7.71 -53.08 18.77
C ASP A 141 -8.49 -54.37 18.50
N ASN A 142 -9.40 -54.36 17.52
CA ASN A 142 -10.13 -55.56 17.09
C ASN A 142 -9.17 -56.63 16.55
N PHE A 143 -8.25 -56.25 15.66
CA PHE A 143 -7.24 -57.16 15.12
C PHE A 143 -6.36 -57.75 16.24
N GLN A 144 -5.92 -56.93 17.19
CA GLN A 144 -5.12 -57.39 18.32
C GLN A 144 -5.89 -58.43 19.18
N ARG A 145 -7.19 -58.19 19.42
CA ARG A 145 -8.05 -59.15 20.13
C ARG A 145 -8.24 -60.46 19.35
N GLU A 146 -8.35 -60.40 18.03
CA GLU A 146 -8.42 -61.59 17.16
C GLU A 146 -7.15 -62.45 17.30
N VAL A 147 -5.98 -61.81 17.22
CA VAL A 147 -4.67 -62.45 17.38
C VAL A 147 -4.54 -63.10 18.77
N GLU A 148 -4.96 -62.43 19.83
CA GLU A 148 -4.95 -63.02 21.19
C GLU A 148 -5.88 -64.23 21.31
N LYS A 149 -7.08 -64.18 20.72
CA LYS A 149 -8.02 -65.32 20.71
C LYS A 149 -7.42 -66.53 19.99
N ASP A 150 -6.76 -66.33 18.85
CA ASP A 150 -6.16 -67.42 18.09
C ASP A 150 -4.94 -68.03 18.79
N GLN A 151 -4.13 -67.22 19.47
CA GLN A 151 -3.04 -67.73 20.33
C GLN A 151 -3.57 -68.57 21.51
N LEU A 152 -4.70 -68.18 22.10
CA LEU A 152 -5.36 -68.92 23.18
C LEU A 152 -5.94 -70.26 22.69
N LYS A 153 -6.53 -70.31 21.48
CA LYS A 153 -7.00 -71.56 20.87
C LYS A 153 -5.84 -72.53 20.61
N GLY A 154 -4.71 -72.06 20.08
CA GLY A 154 -3.52 -72.89 19.83
C GLY A 154 -2.90 -73.48 21.10
N LYS A 155 -2.90 -72.73 22.21
CA LYS A 155 -2.43 -73.23 23.52
C LYS A 155 -3.37 -74.26 24.16
N LYS A 156 -4.70 -74.14 23.98
CA LYS A 156 -5.66 -75.13 24.45
C LYS A 156 -5.56 -76.45 23.68
N SER A 157 -5.35 -76.40 22.35
CA SER A 157 -5.20 -77.61 21.53
C SER A 157 -3.97 -78.44 21.93
N LYS A 158 -2.85 -77.80 22.28
CA LYS A 158 -1.62 -78.49 22.70
C LYS A 158 -1.68 -79.09 24.12
N ARG A 159 -2.68 -78.73 24.95
CA ARG A 159 -2.80 -79.21 26.33
C ARG A 159 -3.60 -80.53 26.44
N VAL A 160 -4.28 -80.95 25.38
CA VAL A 160 -5.17 -82.13 25.40
C VAL A 160 -4.50 -83.40 24.83
N GLU A 161 -3.25 -83.31 24.35
CA GLU A 161 -2.50 -84.44 23.74
C GLU A 161 -1.52 -85.16 24.69
N PHE A 162 -1.71 -85.10 26.02
CA PHE A 162 -0.93 -85.88 27.00
C PHE A 162 -1.82 -86.58 28.02
#